data_AF-A0A7K4FQP9-F1
#
_entry.id   AF-A0A7K4FQP9-F1
#
_cell.length_a   1.000
_cell.length_b   1.000
_cell.length_c   1.000
_cell.angle_alpha   90.00
_cell.angle_beta   90.00
_cell.angle_gamma   90.00
#
_symmetry.space_group_name_H-M   'P 1'
#
loop_
_entity.id
_entity.type
_entity.pdbx_description
1 polymer ?
#
loop_
_entity_poly.entity_id
_entity_poly.type
_entity_poly.pdbx_seq_one_letter_code
_entity_poly.pdbx_strand_id
1 'polypeptide(L)'
;MIKITIEMEEVDNTILIPLINGIMPEKVDSKYVRLENSKKIDILAPSVTRGRAIMNSYIFWFYTVLSISDVVKKYGGKIASGSSNPIS
;
A
#
# COMPACT_ATOMS: atom_id res chain seq x y z
N MET A 1 -0.42 -13.09 23.36
CA MET A 1 -0.08 -12.04 22.37
C MET A 1 0.31 -12.74 21.07
N ILE A 2 -0.15 -12.24 19.93
CA ILE A 2 0.20 -12.81 18.62
C ILE A 2 0.97 -11.78 17.80
N LYS A 3 1.92 -12.27 16.99
CA LYS A 3 2.64 -11.49 16.00
C LYS A 3 2.24 -11.99 14.61
N ILE A 4 1.81 -11.07 13.75
CA ILE A 4 1.57 -11.30 12.31
C ILE A 4 2.51 -10.37 11.57
N THR A 5 3.22 -10.90 10.58
CA THR A 5 4.08 -10.10 9.70
C THR A 5 3.56 -10.26 8.28
N ILE A 6 3.38 -9.13 7.58
CA ILE A 6 3.04 -9.10 6.15
C ILE A 6 4.13 -8.30 5.45
N GLU A 7 4.70 -8.90 4.41
CA GLU A 7 5.80 -8.34 3.65
C GLU A 7 5.46 -8.35 2.16
N MET A 8 5.79 -7.24 1.48
CA MET A 8 5.63 -7.08 0.04
C MET A 8 7.00 -7.15 -0.62
N GLU A 9 7.24 -8.23 -1.34
CA GLU A 9 8.44 -8.41 -2.16
C GLU A 9 8.19 -7.88 -3.58
N GLU A 10 9.28 -7.51 -4.27
CA GLU A 10 9.27 -7.12 -5.69
C GLU A 10 8.43 -5.87 -6.06
N VAL A 11 7.96 -5.10 -5.08
CA VAL A 11 7.24 -3.84 -5.35
C VAL A 11 8.21 -2.66 -5.51
N ASP A 12 7.96 -1.87 -6.54
CA ASP A 12 8.70 -0.65 -6.87
C ASP A 12 8.52 0.44 -5.79
N ASN A 13 9.62 0.85 -5.19
CA ASN A 13 9.67 1.87 -4.12
C ASN A 13 9.16 3.24 -4.58
N THR A 14 9.32 3.57 -5.85
CA THR A 14 8.93 4.89 -6.39
C THR A 14 7.43 5.10 -6.33
N ILE A 15 6.65 4.02 -6.41
CA ILE A 15 5.19 4.02 -6.38
C ILE A 15 4.68 3.73 -4.97
N LEU A 16 5.35 2.85 -4.24
CA LEU A 16 4.94 2.37 -2.93
C LEU A 16 5.01 3.47 -1.85
N ILE A 17 6.06 4.30 -1.85
CA ILE A 17 6.29 5.32 -0.81
C ILE A 17 5.19 6.41 -0.83
N PRO A 18 4.87 7.04 -1.97
CA PRO A 18 3.80 8.05 -2.02
C PRO A 18 2.43 7.47 -1.67
N LEU A 19 2.14 6.25 -2.13
CA LEU A 19 0.85 5.59 -1.89
C LEU A 19 0.68 5.24 -0.42
N ILE A 20 1.68 4.67 0.25
CA ILE A 20 1.60 4.34 1.67
C ILE A 20 1.46 5.59 2.53
N ASN A 21 2.18 6.66 2.19
CA ASN A 21 2.06 7.93 2.91
C ASN A 21 0.66 8.57 2.74
N GLY A 22 -0.01 8.33 1.61
CA GLY A 22 -1.37 8.82 1.35
C GLY A 22 -2.49 7.90 1.88
N ILE A 23 -2.23 6.59 1.98
CA ILE A 23 -3.23 5.54 2.23
C ILE A 23 -3.12 4.93 3.63
N MET A 24 -2.03 5.16 4.38
CA MET A 24 -1.98 4.82 5.81
C MET A 24 -2.44 5.98 6.72
N PRO A 25 -3.76 6.19 6.89
CA PRO A 25 -4.26 6.85 8.08
C PRO A 25 -5.22 5.92 8.82
N GLU A 26 -4.69 4.96 9.58
CA GLU A 26 -5.43 4.40 10.72
C GLU A 26 -4.64 4.65 12.02
N LYS A 27 -4.72 5.88 12.52
CA LYS A 27 -4.15 6.27 13.83
C LYS A 27 -4.62 5.37 14.98
N VAL A 28 -5.76 4.68 14.82
CA VAL A 28 -6.40 3.80 15.80
C VAL A 28 -5.56 2.55 16.09
N ASP A 29 -4.84 2.03 15.10
CA ASP A 29 -4.05 0.79 15.23
C ASP A 29 -2.54 1.02 15.42
N SER A 30 -2.12 2.29 15.56
CA SER A 30 -0.72 2.68 15.82
C SER A 30 -0.09 2.02 17.06
N LYS A 31 -0.92 1.56 18.01
CA LYS A 31 -0.49 0.81 19.20
C LYS A 31 -0.11 -0.64 18.90
N TYR A 32 -0.62 -1.17 17.79
CA TYR A 32 -0.52 -2.58 17.43
C TYR A 32 0.26 -2.80 16.13
N VAL A 33 0.44 -1.78 15.29
CA VAL A 33 1.06 -1.91 13.97
C VAL A 33 2.33 -1.08 13.87
N ARG A 34 3.38 -1.70 13.34
CA ARG A 34 4.63 -1.03 12.96
C ARG A 34 4.86 -1.22 11.47
N LEU A 35 5.11 -0.14 10.77
CA LEU A 35 5.52 -0.14 9.36
C LEU A 35 7.04 -0.02 9.29
N GLU A 36 7.68 -0.97 8.63
CA GLU A 36 9.13 -1.00 8.38
C GLU A 36 9.38 -0.80 6.88
N ASN A 37 10.23 0.19 6.55
CA ASN A 37 10.73 0.46 5.20
C ASN A 37 9.66 0.52 4.10
N SER A 38 8.42 0.90 4.46
CA SER A 38 7.26 0.92 3.56
C SER A 38 6.89 -0.43 2.93
N LYS A 39 7.57 -1.54 3.23
CA LYS A 39 7.30 -2.85 2.60
C LYS A 39 6.78 -3.90 3.55
N LYS A 40 6.98 -3.70 4.84
CA LYS A 40 6.71 -4.69 5.85
C LYS A 40 5.86 -4.07 6.96
N ILE A 41 4.82 -4.78 7.35
CA ILE A 41 4.06 -4.45 8.55
C ILE A 41 4.17 -5.57 9.56
N ASP A 42 4.45 -5.19 10.80
CA ASP A 42 4.39 -6.05 11.96
C ASP A 42 3.16 -5.68 12.79
N ILE A 43 2.27 -6.64 12.99
CA ILE A 43 1.05 -6.52 13.80
C ILE A 43 1.24 -7.30 15.09
N LEU A 44 1.29 -6.61 16.22
CA LEU A 44 1.34 -7.14 17.57
C LEU A 44 -0.02 -6.97 18.23
N ALA A 45 -0.84 -8.02 18.23
CA ALA A 45 -2.21 -7.97 18.73
C ALA A 45 -2.39 -8.77 20.04
N PRO A 46 -3.27 -8.30 20.96
CA PRO A 46 -3.51 -8.96 22.24
C PRO A 46 -4.27 -10.28 22.09
N SER A 47 -5.07 -10.44 21.03
CA SER A 47 -5.88 -11.64 20.76
C SER A 47 -5.94 -11.96 19.26
N VAL A 48 -6.30 -13.20 18.94
CA VAL A 48 -6.49 -13.67 17.56
C VAL A 48 -7.56 -12.87 16.83
N THR A 49 -8.70 -12.60 17.47
CA THR A 49 -9.79 -11.81 16.89
C THR A 49 -9.33 -10.40 16.54
N ARG A 50 -8.55 -9.74 17.42
CA ARG A 50 -8.03 -8.40 17.14
C ARG A 50 -6.99 -8.43 16.02
N GLY A 51 -6.09 -9.42 16.03
CA GLY A 51 -5.12 -9.59 14.94
C GLY A 51 -5.79 -9.81 13.59
N ARG A 52 -6.83 -10.66 13.53
CA ARG A 52 -7.63 -10.89 12.31
C ARG A 52 -8.27 -9.60 11.80
N ALA A 53 -8.84 -8.79 12.68
CA ALA A 53 -9.48 -7.54 12.29
C ALA A 53 -8.46 -6.56 11.68
N ILE A 54 -7.32 -6.35 12.36
CA ILE A 54 -6.25 -5.47 11.87
C ILE A 54 -5.69 -6.01 10.55
N MET A 55 -5.36 -7.30 10.48
CA MET A 55 -4.84 -7.96 9.28
C MET A 55 -5.76 -7.74 8.08
N ASN A 56 -7.08 -7.89 8.24
CA ASN A 56 -8.05 -7.69 7.17
C ASN A 56 -8.03 -6.25 6.62
N SER A 57 -8.00 -5.24 7.50
CA SER A 57 -7.91 -3.84 7.07
C SER A 57 -6.63 -3.59 6.27
N TYR A 58 -5.48 -4.06 6.78
CA TYR A 58 -4.19 -3.79 6.12
C TYR A 58 -4.00 -4.57 4.81
N ILE A 59 -4.50 -5.79 4.70
CA ILE A 59 -4.52 -6.52 3.42
C ILE A 59 -5.35 -5.76 2.38
N PHE A 60 -6.51 -5.23 2.76
CA PHE A 60 -7.33 -4.41 1.87
C PHE A 60 -6.60 -3.14 1.42
N TRP A 61 -5.89 -2.47 2.33
CA TRP A 61 -5.08 -1.31 1.99
C TRP A 61 -3.94 -1.64 1.03
N PHE A 62 -3.21 -2.74 1.25
CA PHE A 62 -2.18 -3.19 0.32
C PHE A 62 -2.74 -3.51 -1.07
N TYR A 63 -3.86 -4.24 -1.13
CA TYR A 63 -4.54 -4.49 -2.39
C TYR A 63 -4.91 -3.19 -3.12
N THR A 64 -5.42 -2.20 -2.39
CA THR A 64 -5.76 -0.87 -2.94
C THR A 64 -4.52 -0.16 -3.50
N VAL A 65 -3.41 -0.17 -2.76
CA VAL A 65 -2.13 0.42 -3.20
C VAL A 65 -1.63 -0.26 -4.48
N LEU A 66 -1.59 -1.59 -4.49
CA LEU A 66 -1.08 -2.37 -5.61
C LEU A 66 -1.96 -2.22 -6.86
N SER A 67 -3.28 -2.25 -6.70
CA SER A 67 -4.21 -2.06 -7.82
C SER A 67 -4.10 -0.67 -8.44
N ILE A 68 -3.95 0.39 -7.62
CA ILE A 68 -3.71 1.75 -8.12
C ILE A 68 -2.37 1.81 -8.87
N SER A 69 -1.31 1.21 -8.32
CA SER A 69 -0.01 1.11 -8.99
C SER A 69 -0.12 0.49 -10.38
N ASP A 70 -0.85 -0.62 -10.52
CA ASP A 70 -1.04 -1.29 -11.81
C ASP A 70 -1.81 -0.42 -12.81
N VAL A 71 -2.83 0.30 -12.35
CA VAL A 71 -3.58 1.26 -13.17
C VAL A 71 -2.66 2.38 -13.65
N VAL A 72 -1.87 2.98 -12.76
CA VAL A 72 -0.94 4.06 -13.11
C VAL A 72 0.10 3.56 -14.12
N LYS A 73 0.68 2.36 -13.93
CA LYS A 73 1.60 1.76 -14.91
C LYS A 73 0.94 1.53 -16.27
N LYS A 74 -0.29 1.01 -16.28
CA LYS A 74 -1.02 0.67 -17.51
C LYS A 74 -1.47 1.89 -18.32
N TYR A 75 -1.83 2.99 -17.65
CA TYR A 75 -2.46 4.14 -18.30
C TYR A 75 -1.62 5.42 -18.27
N GLY A 76 -0.68 5.58 -17.33
CA GLY A 76 0.15 6.78 -17.19
C GLY A 76 1.02 7.07 -18.42
N GLY A 77 1.49 6.03 -19.11
CA GLY A 77 2.25 6.19 -20.37
C GLY A 77 1.40 6.56 -21.59
N LYS A 78 0.07 6.33 -21.57
CA LYS A 78 -0.80 6.59 -22.73
C LYS A 78 -1.25 8.05 -22.84
N ILE A 79 -1.22 8.79 -21.73
CA ILE A 79 -1.65 10.19 -21.70
C ILE A 79 -0.54 11.11 -22.21
N ALA A 80 0.74 10.74 -22.00
CA ALA A 80 1.89 11.54 -22.40
C ALA A 80 2.19 11.52 -23.91
N SER A 81 1.67 10.54 -24.67
CA SER A 81 1.96 10.38 -26.11
C SER A 81 0.90 10.99 -27.03
N GLY A 82 -0.07 11.75 -26.51
CA GLY A 82 -1.28 12.16 -27.23
C GLY A 82 -1.36 13.62 -27.69
N SER A 83 -0.32 14.46 -27.51
CA SER A 83 -0.43 15.90 -27.84
C SER A 83 0.83 16.49 -28.48
N SER A 84 1.15 16.05 -29.69
CA SER A 84 1.99 16.84 -30.60
C SER A 84 1.49 16.67 -32.03
N ASN A 85 0.34 17.27 -32.33
CA ASN A 85 0.07 17.69 -33.71
C ASN A 85 0.74 19.05 -33.90
N PRO A 86 1.80 19.17 -34.73
CA PRO A 86 2.22 20.46 -35.22
C PRO A 86 1.12 20.95 -36.16
N ILE A 87 0.53 22.10 -35.83
CA ILE A 87 -0.35 22.82 -36.75
C ILE A 87 0.55 23.30 -37.90
N SER A 88 0.45 22.63 -39.05
CA SER A 88 0.93 23.11 -40.34
C SER A 88 -0.17 23.85 -41.07
#